data_AF-A0A7W8WEF5-F1
#
_entry.id   AF-A0A7W8WEF5-F1
#
_cell.length_a   1.000
_cell.length_b   1.000
_cell.length_c   1.000
_cell.angle_alpha   90.00
_cell.angle_beta   90.00
_cell.angle_gamma   90.00
#
_symmetry.space_group_name_H-M   'P 1'
#
loop_
_entity.id
_entity.type
_entity.pdbx_description
1 polymer ?
#
loop_
_entity_poly.entity_id
_entity_poly.type
_entity_poly.pdbx_seq_one_letter_code
_entity_poly.pdbx_strand_id
1 'polypeptide(L)'
;MQSIDLKKLTIATLLAIAATSAAHADTYVNGYTRRDGTYVQGYNRTEPNYTRNDNYSTRGNYNPYTGQEGHKPRDEDYGYRGNGYSRYGY
;
A
#
# COMPACT_ATOMS: atom_id res chain seq x y z
N MET A 1 -33.74 35.36 8.54
CA MET A 1 -32.92 34.14 8.59
C MET A 1 -33.38 33.26 7.43
N GLN A 2 -32.52 32.99 6.43
CA GLN A 2 -32.90 32.19 5.26
C GLN A 2 -33.00 30.71 5.68
N SER A 3 -34.12 30.05 5.39
CA SER A 3 -34.33 28.63 5.67
C SER A 3 -33.43 27.77 4.77
N ILE A 4 -32.65 26.87 5.34
CA ILE A 4 -31.86 25.92 4.55
C ILE A 4 -32.79 24.82 4.04
N ASP A 5 -32.92 24.71 2.72
CA ASP A 5 -33.78 23.69 2.09
C ASP A 5 -33.19 22.28 2.24
N LEU A 6 -34.03 21.31 2.61
CA LEU A 6 -33.64 19.90 2.75
C LEU A 6 -32.97 19.33 1.48
N LYS A 7 -33.37 19.81 0.30
CA LYS A 7 -32.76 19.44 -0.99
C LYS A 7 -31.32 19.95 -1.16
N LYS A 8 -31.01 21.11 -0.58
CA LYS A 8 -29.65 21.65 -0.58
C LYS A 8 -28.78 20.86 0.41
N LEU A 9 -29.37 20.45 1.54
CA LEU A 9 -28.72 19.59 2.52
C LEU A 9 -28.35 18.22 1.91
N THR A 10 -29.28 17.57 1.20
CA THR A 10 -29.02 16.24 0.59
C THR A 10 -27.97 16.30 -0.52
N ILE A 11 -28.01 17.33 -1.38
CA ILE A 11 -26.99 17.52 -2.43
C ILE A 11 -25.61 17.78 -1.81
N ALA A 12 -25.54 18.59 -0.75
CA ALA A 12 -24.28 18.85 -0.05
C ALA A 12 -23.72 17.56 0.59
N THR A 13 -24.56 16.70 1.15
CA THR A 13 -24.12 15.42 1.71
C THR A 13 -23.58 14.46 0.65
N LEU A 14 -24.24 14.34 -0.51
CA LEU A 14 -23.78 13.48 -1.60
C LEU A 14 -22.43 13.95 -2.19
N LEU A 15 -22.26 15.27 -2.35
CA LEU A 15 -20.99 15.84 -2.80
C LEU A 15 -19.86 15.63 -1.79
N ALA A 16 -20.15 15.71 -0.48
CA ALA A 16 -19.17 15.45 0.57
C ALA A 16 -18.69 13.99 0.57
N ILE A 17 -19.58 13.02 0.29
CA ILE A 17 -19.22 11.60 0.17
C ILE A 17 -18.39 11.36 -1.09
N ALA A 18 -18.70 12.01 -2.21
CA ALA A 18 -17.94 11.87 -3.45
C ALA A 18 -16.52 12.47 -3.37
N ALA A 19 -16.26 13.35 -2.39
CA ALA A 19 -14.97 14.02 -2.24
C ALA A 19 -13.90 13.18 -1.52
N THR A 20 -14.21 11.96 -1.07
CA THR A 20 -13.21 11.09 -0.43
C THR A 20 -12.31 10.44 -1.49
N SER A 21 -11.12 11.00 -1.72
CA SER A 21 -10.07 10.35 -2.49
C SER A 21 -9.25 9.41 -1.61
N ALA A 22 -8.97 8.20 -2.09
CA ALA A 22 -8.00 7.30 -1.46
C ALA A 22 -6.59 7.76 -1.82
N ALA A 23 -5.82 8.22 -0.82
CA ALA A 23 -4.40 8.48 -1.01
C ALA A 23 -3.64 7.14 -1.03
N HIS A 24 -3.00 6.84 -2.15
CA HIS A 24 -2.14 5.67 -2.30
C HIS A 24 -0.68 6.09 -2.11
N ALA A 25 -0.03 5.55 -1.07
CA ALA A 25 1.36 5.82 -0.70
C ALA A 25 2.32 4.92 -1.50
N ASP A 26 2.34 5.12 -2.81
CA ASP A 26 3.14 4.32 -3.75
C ASP A 26 4.29 5.12 -4.37
N THR A 27 5.42 4.47 -4.57
CA THR A 27 6.61 5.03 -5.23
C THR A 27 6.95 4.22 -6.48
N TYR A 28 7.19 4.93 -7.59
CA TYR A 28 7.69 4.31 -8.83
C TYR A 28 9.21 4.11 -8.77
N VAL A 29 9.65 2.91 -9.12
CA VAL A 29 11.07 2.54 -9.26
C VAL A 29 11.42 2.48 -10.74
N ASN A 30 12.44 3.22 -11.14
CA ASN A 30 12.95 3.20 -12.52
C ASN A 30 13.52 1.82 -12.87
N GLY A 31 13.37 1.43 -14.13
CA GLY A 31 14.00 0.22 -14.66
C GLY A 31 15.53 0.31 -14.63
N TYR A 32 16.19 -0.83 -14.47
CA TYR A 32 17.65 -0.91 -14.39
C TYR A 32 18.17 -2.25 -14.92
N THR A 33 19.44 -2.26 -15.32
CA THR A 33 20.12 -3.48 -15.75
C THR A 33 20.91 -4.07 -14.59
N ARG A 34 20.72 -5.36 -14.30
CA ARG A 34 21.46 -6.10 -13.28
C ARG A 34 22.89 -6.38 -13.75
N ARG A 35 23.78 -6.71 -12.81
CA ARG A 35 25.18 -7.05 -13.11
C ARG A 35 25.32 -8.28 -14.03
N ASP A 36 24.34 -9.17 -14.02
CA ASP A 36 24.28 -10.36 -14.89
C ASP A 36 23.75 -10.06 -16.30
N GLY A 37 23.44 -8.80 -16.61
CA GLY A 37 22.90 -8.36 -17.90
C GLY A 37 21.37 -8.38 -18.00
N THR A 38 20.66 -8.90 -17.00
CA THR A 38 19.18 -8.95 -17.02
C THR A 38 18.59 -7.56 -16.82
N TYR A 39 17.74 -7.12 -17.76
CA TYR A 39 16.98 -5.89 -17.61
C TYR A 39 15.75 -6.09 -16.71
N VAL A 40 15.57 -5.18 -15.75
CA VAL A 40 14.40 -5.10 -14.88
C VAL A 40 13.56 -3.91 -15.31
N GLN A 41 12.32 -4.17 -15.74
CA GLN A 41 11.36 -3.11 -16.04
C GLN A 41 11.01 -2.32 -14.76
N GLY A 42 10.77 -1.01 -14.91
CA GLY A 42 10.28 -0.18 -13.81
C GLY A 42 8.92 -0.63 -13.29
N TYR A 43 8.66 -0.42 -12.01
CA TYR A 43 7.47 -0.92 -11.33
C TYR A 43 7.08 -0.02 -10.14
N ASN A 44 5.82 -0.10 -9.72
CA ASN A 44 5.33 0.56 -8.51
C ASN A 44 5.52 -0.33 -7.29
N ARG A 45 5.88 0.28 -6.16
CA ARG A 45 5.96 -0.36 -4.85
C ARG A 45 5.34 0.55 -3.79
N THR A 46 5.00 -0.02 -2.65
CA THR A 46 4.66 0.75 -1.44
C THR A 46 5.82 1.62 -0.98
N GLU A 47 5.51 2.71 -0.28
CA GLU A 47 6.50 3.56 0.36
C GLU A 47 7.44 2.76 1.29
N PRO A 48 8.76 3.03 1.25
CA PRO A 48 9.70 2.34 2.12
C PRO A 48 9.50 2.77 3.59
N ASN A 49 9.28 1.81 4.49
CA ASN A 49 9.21 2.04 5.92
C ASN A 49 9.81 0.84 6.70
N TYR A 50 9.74 0.87 8.05
CA TYR A 50 10.37 -0.13 8.93
C TYR A 50 9.55 -1.42 9.11
N THR A 51 8.38 -1.53 8.48
CA THR A 51 7.54 -2.73 8.54
C THR A 51 7.36 -3.31 7.14
N ARG A 52 6.93 -4.56 7.08
CA ARG A 52 6.52 -5.22 5.84
C ARG A 52 5.01 -5.37 5.76
N ASN A 53 4.27 -4.99 6.79
CA ASN A 53 2.85 -5.32 6.95
C ASN A 53 1.95 -4.71 5.87
N ASP A 54 2.36 -3.60 5.28
CA ASP A 54 1.68 -2.86 4.22
C ASP A 54 2.19 -3.20 2.80
N ASN A 55 3.36 -3.84 2.67
CA ASN A 55 3.89 -4.24 1.36
C ASN A 55 2.91 -5.14 0.60
N TYR A 56 2.76 -4.92 -0.70
CA TYR A 56 1.87 -5.72 -1.56
C TYR A 56 2.18 -7.22 -1.56
N SER A 57 3.44 -7.59 -1.36
CA SER A 57 3.87 -8.98 -1.32
C SER A 57 3.52 -9.69 -0.01
N THR A 58 3.04 -8.98 1.01
CA THR A 58 2.74 -9.51 2.34
C THR A 58 1.37 -10.18 2.38
N ARG A 59 1.28 -11.29 3.12
CA ARG A 59 0.09 -12.14 3.14
C ARG A 59 -1.15 -11.38 3.58
N GLY A 60 -2.22 -11.50 2.78
CA GLY A 60 -3.48 -10.78 2.96
C GLY A 60 -3.53 -9.39 2.33
N ASN A 61 -2.42 -8.92 1.73
CA ASN A 61 -2.42 -7.72 0.89
C ASN A 61 -2.52 -8.11 -0.59
N TYR A 62 -2.90 -7.15 -1.42
CA TYR A 62 -3.06 -7.33 -2.86
C TYR A 62 -2.26 -6.27 -3.60
N ASN A 63 -1.59 -6.67 -4.68
CA ASN A 63 -0.91 -5.73 -5.56
C ASN A 63 -1.90 -5.18 -6.60
N PRO A 64 -2.29 -3.89 -6.55
CA PRO A 64 -3.24 -3.31 -7.50
C PRO A 64 -2.70 -3.26 -8.93
N TYR A 65 -1.38 -3.34 -9.13
CA TYR A 65 -0.73 -3.23 -10.44
C TYR A 65 -0.58 -4.58 -11.15
N THR A 66 -0.42 -5.67 -10.40
CA THR A 66 -0.24 -7.02 -10.99
C THR A 66 -1.45 -7.92 -10.76
N GLY A 67 -2.35 -7.55 -9.86
CA GLY A 67 -3.49 -8.37 -9.50
C GLY A 67 -3.14 -9.59 -8.65
N GLN A 68 -1.94 -9.62 -8.07
CA GLN A 68 -1.44 -10.77 -7.31
C GLN A 68 -1.63 -10.57 -5.82
N GLU A 69 -2.04 -11.64 -5.14
CA GLU A 69 -2.07 -11.68 -3.67
C GLU A 69 -0.65 -11.83 -3.10
N GLY A 70 -0.40 -11.15 -1.99
CA GLY A 70 0.81 -11.33 -1.21
C GLY A 70 0.84 -12.66 -0.46
N HIS A 71 2.04 -13.20 -0.26
CA HIS A 71 2.28 -14.46 0.44
C HIS A 71 3.43 -14.40 1.43
N LYS A 72 4.15 -13.27 1.51
CA LYS A 72 5.24 -13.09 2.46
C LYS A 72 4.70 -12.95 3.88
N PRO A 73 5.37 -13.54 4.88
CA PRO A 73 4.96 -13.42 6.27
C PRO A 73 4.99 -11.95 6.73
N ARG A 74 4.06 -11.62 7.63
CA ARG A 74 4.05 -10.36 8.36
C ARG A 74 5.17 -10.31 9.39
N ASP A 75 5.48 -9.12 9.90
CA ASP A 75 6.53 -8.97 10.90
C ASP A 75 6.23 -9.75 12.19
N GLU A 76 4.95 -9.91 12.55
CA GLU A 76 4.57 -10.72 13.71
C GLU A 76 4.91 -12.21 13.50
N ASP A 77 4.70 -12.76 12.30
CA ASP A 77 4.96 -14.18 11.99
C ASP A 77 6.47 -14.50 12.01
N TYR A 78 7.34 -13.53 11.68
CA TYR A 78 8.78 -13.68 11.85
C TYR A 78 9.18 -13.83 13.32
N GLY A 79 8.54 -13.08 14.22
CA GLY A 79 8.80 -13.19 15.67
C GLY A 79 8.36 -14.52 16.26
N TYR A 80 7.29 -15.12 15.74
CA TYR A 80 6.79 -16.42 16.22
C TYR A 80 7.56 -17.64 15.66
N ARG A 81 8.10 -17.56 14.45
CA ARG A 81 8.88 -18.66 13.84
C ARG A 81 10.37 -18.62 14.19
N GLY A 82 10.88 -17.49 14.65
CA GLY A 82 12.30 -17.21 14.83
C GLY A 82 12.73 -17.11 16.30
N ASN A 83 12.33 -18.04 17.17
CA ASN A 83 12.90 -18.11 18.52
C ASN A 83 14.37 -18.55 18.42
N GLY A 84 15.25 -17.57 18.23
CA GLY A 84 16.68 -17.77 18.01
C GLY A 84 17.33 -16.55 17.35
N TYR A 85 17.49 -15.48 18.14
CA TYR A 85 18.44 -14.38 17.97
C TYR A 85 18.64 -13.80 16.55
N SER A 86 18.08 -12.61 16.29
CA SER A 86 18.89 -11.44 15.87
C SER A 86 18.05 -10.18 15.76
N ARG A 87 18.24 -9.36 16.79
CA ARG A 87 18.44 -7.91 16.76
C ARG A 87 18.72 -7.36 15.35
N TYR A 88 17.87 -6.42 14.93
CA TYR A 88 18.08 -5.35 13.95
C TYR A 88 19.03 -5.60 12.78
N GLY A 89 18.48 -5.52 11.58
CA GLY A 89 19.25 -5.11 10.41
C GLY A 89 18.44 -5.19 9.13
N TYR A 90 17.68 -4.14 8.82
CA TYR A 90 17.40 -3.68 7.45
C TYR A 90 17.32 -2.16 7.45
#